data_AF-A0A074JDQ5-F1
#
_entry.id   AF-A0A074JDQ5-F1
#
_cell.length_a   1.000
_cell.length_b   1.000
_cell.length_c   1.000
_cell.angle_alpha   90.00
_cell.angle_beta   90.00
_cell.angle_gamma   90.00
#
_symmetry.space_group_name_H-M   'P 1'
#
loop_
_entity.id
_entity.type
_entity.pdbx_description
1 polymer ?
#
loop_
_entity_poly.entity_id
_entity_poly.type
_entity_poly.pdbx_seq_one_letter_code
_entity_poly.pdbx_strand_id
1 'polypeptide(L)' 'MSDFKGRHFRGEIVLWAARWYCRYGISYRDLEEMMAERGHPG' A
#
# COMPACT_ATOMS: atom_id res chain seq x y z
N MET A 1 12.46 -25.43 -2.53
CA MET A 1 12.93 -24.30 -1.70
C MET A 1 12.18 -23.06 -2.15
N SER A 2 11.21 -22.66 -1.33
CA SER A 2 10.58 -21.34 -1.28
C SER A 2 9.90 -20.81 -2.54
N ASP A 3 8.72 -21.36 -2.84
CA ASP A 3 7.68 -20.69 -3.61
C ASP A 3 7.10 -19.52 -2.81
N PHE A 4 7.92 -18.49 -2.55
CA PHE A 4 7.45 -17.22 -2.04
C PHE A 4 6.79 -16.48 -3.20
N LYS A 5 5.63 -16.99 -3.65
CA LYS A 5 4.73 -16.34 -4.58
C LYS A 5 4.00 -15.24 -3.82
N GLY A 6 4.78 -14.31 -3.26
CA GLY A 6 4.27 -13.10 -2.64
C GLY A 6 3.36 -12.44 -3.66
N ARG A 7 2.10 -12.21 -3.29
CA ARG A 7 1.18 -11.37 -4.07
C ARG A 7 1.98 -10.14 -4.48
N HIS A 8 2.29 -10.01 -5.77
CA HIS A 8 3.12 -8.94 -6.28
C HIS A 8 2.28 -7.66 -6.21
N PHE A 9 2.16 -7.09 -5.01
CA PHE A 9 1.79 -5.70 -4.86
C PHE A 9 2.85 -4.93 -5.62
N ARG A 10 2.42 -4.17 -6.65
CA ARG A 10 3.31 -3.28 -7.39
C ARG A 10 4.16 -2.54 -6.36
N GLY A 11 5.48 -2.67 -6.42
CA GLY A 11 6.39 -2.04 -5.43
C GLY A 11 6.12 -0.54 -5.29
N GLU A 12 5.60 0.07 -6.36
CA GLU A 12 5.07 1.43 -6.40
C GLU A 12 3.99 1.71 -5.33
N ILE A 13 3.09 0.77 -5.06
CA ILE A 13 2.06 0.89 -4.02
C ILE A 13 2.72 0.93 -2.63
N VAL A 14 3.64 0.01 -2.34
CA VAL A 14 4.32 -0.05 -1.04
C VAL A 14 5.17 1.22 -0.81
N LEU A 15 5.90 1.66 -1.83
CA LEU A 15 6.70 2.88 -1.76
C LEU A 15 5.82 4.13 -1.62
N TRP A 16 4.67 4.17 -2.29
CA TRP A 16 3.71 5.27 -2.14
C TRP A 16 3.14 5.29 -0.71
N ALA A 17 2.72 4.14 -0.17
CA ALA A 17 2.24 4.00 1.21
C ALA A 17 3.28 4.52 2.22
N ALA A 18 4.51 4.02 2.11
CA ALA A 18 5.61 4.37 3.00
C ALA A 18 5.96 5.86 2.91
N ARG A 19 5.91 6.46 1.70
CA ARG A 19 6.14 7.89 1.53
C ARG A 19 5.11 8.73 2.28
N TRP A 20 3.82 8.40 2.19
CA TRP A 20 2.76 9.16 2.87
C TRP A 20 2.79 8.96 4.37
N TYR A 21 2.99 7.72 4.81
CA TYR A 21 3.15 7.39 6.22
C TYR A 21 4.32 8.16 6.85
N CYS A 22 5.52 8.10 6.24
CA CYS A 22 6.71 8.76 6.80
C CYS A 22 6.74 10.28 6.61
N ARG A 23 6.23 10.82 5.48
CA ARG A 23 6.37 12.24 5.16
C ARG A 23 5.30 13.11 5.81
N TYR A 24 4.09 12.58 5.96
CA TYR A 24 2.93 13.36 6.40
C TYR A 24 2.34 12.83 7.70
N GLY A 25 2.87 11.74 8.27
CA GLY A 25 2.34 11.15 9.49
C GLY A 25 0.89 10.68 9.34
N ILE A 26 0.52 10.27 8.12
CA ILE A 26 -0.83 9.80 7.83
C ILE A 26 -1.12 8.55 8.66
N SER A 27 -2.27 8.55 9.32
CA SER A 27 -2.74 7.41 10.09
C SER A 27 -2.86 6.18 9.19
N TYR A 28 -2.58 5.00 9.73
CA TYR A 28 -2.75 3.75 8.99
C TYR A 28 -4.17 3.61 8.41
N ARG A 29 -5.20 4.12 9.11
CA ARG A 29 -6.59 4.07 8.64
C ARG A 29 -6.82 4.94 7.41
N ASP A 30 -6.38 6.20 7.43
CA ASP A 30 -6.43 7.08 6.26
C ASP A 30 -5.60 6.50 5.09
N LEU A 31 -4.45 5.89 5.38
CA LEU A 31 -3.64 5.20 4.38
C LEU A 31 -4.40 4.01 3.76
N GLU A 32 -5.09 3.22 4.57
CA GLU A 32 -5.91 2.09 4.12
C GLU A 32 -7.10 2.55 3.27
N GLU A 33 -7.80 3.63 3.68
CA GLU A 33 -8.87 4.24 2.89
C GLU A 33 -8.35 4.75 1.54
N MET A 34 -7.24 5.50 1.52
CA MET A 34 -6.63 5.99 0.28
C MET A 34 -6.18 4.86 -0.66
N MET A 35 -5.74 3.73 -0.11
CA MET A 35 -5.37 2.54 -0.87
C MET A 35 -6.60 1.80 -1.41
N ALA A 36 -7.68 1.73 -0.62
CA ALA A 36 -8.95 1.15 -1.03
C ALA A 36 -9.61 2.01 -2.13
N GLU A 37 -9.53 3.34 -2.05
CA GLU A 37 -10.02 4.25 -3.09
C GLU A 37 -9.23 4.12 -4.41
N ARG A 38 -7.92 3.89 -4.35
CA ARG A 38 -7.07 3.68 -5.54
C ARG A 38 -7.18 2.27 -6.12
N GLY A 39 -7.42 1.27 -5.29
CA GLY A 39 -7.56 -0.12 -5.66
C GLY A 39 -9.01 -0.46 -5.98
N HIS A 40 -9.50 0.00 -7.15
CA HIS A 40 -10.75 -0.38 -7.83
C HIS A 40 -11.89 -0.96 -6.95
N PRO A 41 -13.03 -0.25 -6.79
CA PRO A 41 -14.19 -0.79 -6.08
C PRO A 41 -14.76 -1.98 -6.86
N GLY A 42 -14.67 -3.16 -6.27
CA GLY A 42 -15.22 -4.41 -6.81
C GLY A 42 -15.03 -5.56 -5.86
#